data_AF-A0A7S1ZMN7-F1
#
_entry.id   AF-A0A7S1ZMN7-F1
#
_cell.length_a   1.000
_cell.length_b   1.000
_cell.length_c   1.000
_cell.angle_alpha   90.00
_cell.angle_beta   90.00
_cell.angle_gamma   90.00
#
_symmetry.space_group_name_H-M   'P 1'
#
loop_
_entity.id
_entity.type
_entity.pdbx_description
1 polymer ?
#
loop_
_entity_poly.entity_id
_entity_poly.type
_entity_poly.pdbx_seq_one_letter_code
_entity_poly.pdbx_strand_id
1 'polypeptide(L)'
;HPPGRVRLGICAMDKKARSKPMGEILSRLDETLFEVVFFGDDVILNSPVEAWPIVDVLIAFYSGGYPLEKAERYADLRKPFLLNDLPMQRVLKDRRRVYDLLEASGIDVPRHVYMSRDGYVSKGTGAGNGDNDAELVECDDHIELNGVTMNKPFVEKPVDADDHNIAIYYPTSAGGGCKKLFRKVGDRSSEFYPDINEVRRDGSYIYEEFVETQGTDVKMYTVGPDYGHAEARKSPTVDGKVERNSEGKEVRFPVILTLREKEIARRIVLVFRQQVCGFDLLRVQEGDSLVSYVCDVNGWSFVKNSRKYYDDCAQILTEHMLAAVRPDSLRCFSALNPLLATLRDDEYYYEEEVSYVRNAHGTVTPKKQMTRKKKRRDKHHNVPTT
;
A
#
# COMPACT_ATOMS: atom_id res chain seq x y z
N HIS A 1 28.87 17.29 -16.91
CA HIS A 1 29.12 15.87 -16.59
C HIS A 1 28.32 15.01 -17.54
N PRO A 2 28.87 13.92 -18.12
CA PRO A 2 27.98 12.89 -18.67
C PRO A 2 27.01 12.52 -17.53
N PRO A 3 25.70 12.37 -17.79
CA PRO A 3 24.79 12.05 -16.69
C PRO A 3 25.27 10.73 -16.09
N GLY A 4 25.73 10.76 -14.83
CA GLY A 4 26.17 9.56 -14.12
C GLY A 4 25.02 8.54 -14.05
N ARG A 5 25.22 7.32 -13.55
CA ARG A 5 24.10 6.39 -13.35
C ARG A 5 23.22 6.86 -12.18
N VAL A 6 21.91 6.56 -12.20
CA VAL A 6 21.01 6.76 -11.06
C VAL A 6 21.40 5.73 -10.00
N ARG A 7 21.84 6.18 -8.83
CA ARG A 7 22.19 5.30 -7.72
C ARG A 7 20.90 4.84 -7.05
N LEU A 8 20.59 3.55 -7.17
CA LEU A 8 19.40 2.91 -6.61
C LEU A 8 19.78 2.15 -5.34
N GLY A 9 19.43 2.71 -4.18
CA GLY A 9 19.67 2.08 -2.88
C GLY A 9 18.62 1.03 -2.56
N ILE A 10 19.07 -0.18 -2.21
CA ILE A 10 18.24 -1.25 -1.65
C ILE A 10 18.52 -1.34 -0.15
N CYS A 11 17.60 -0.78 0.65
CA CYS A 11 17.69 -0.70 2.11
C CYS A 11 16.58 -1.53 2.75
N ALA A 12 16.78 -2.85 2.78
CA ALA A 12 15.92 -3.82 3.45
C ALA A 12 16.81 -4.95 4.00
N MET A 13 16.27 -5.74 4.94
CA MET A 13 16.99 -6.91 5.46
C MET A 13 17.44 -7.83 4.31
N ASP A 14 18.65 -8.39 4.37
CA ASP A 14 19.28 -9.14 3.27
C ASP A 14 18.42 -10.33 2.81
N LYS A 15 17.70 -10.97 3.75
CA LYS A 15 16.71 -12.02 3.45
C LYS A 15 15.66 -11.58 2.41
N LYS A 16 15.30 -10.29 2.40
CA LYS A 16 14.35 -9.68 1.47
C LYS A 16 15.06 -9.04 0.29
N ALA A 17 16.12 -8.26 0.55
CA ALA A 17 16.89 -7.55 -0.46
C ALA A 17 17.56 -8.49 -1.48
N ARG A 18 17.91 -9.72 -1.08
CA ARG A 18 18.55 -10.73 -1.95
C ARG A 18 17.61 -11.88 -2.30
N SER A 19 16.31 -11.69 -2.10
CA SER A 19 15.32 -12.71 -2.45
C SER A 19 15.27 -12.93 -3.97
N LYS A 20 14.89 -14.14 -4.40
CA LYS A 20 14.77 -14.47 -5.84
C LYS A 20 13.92 -13.45 -6.62
N PRO A 21 12.73 -13.02 -6.17
CA PRO A 21 11.95 -12.00 -6.89
C PRO A 21 12.68 -10.66 -7.02
N MET A 22 13.37 -10.23 -5.96
CA MET A 22 14.17 -9.00 -6.00
C MET A 22 15.31 -9.11 -7.01
N GLY A 23 16.05 -10.22 -7.00
CA GLY A 23 17.13 -10.47 -7.96
C GLY A 23 16.65 -10.47 -9.41
N GLU A 24 15.50 -11.11 -9.68
CA GLU A 24 14.88 -11.12 -11.02
C GLU A 24 14.50 -9.70 -11.48
N ILE A 25 13.91 -8.88 -10.62
CA ILE A 25 13.51 -7.51 -10.99
C ILE A 25 14.73 -6.63 -11.19
N LEU A 26 15.71 -6.68 -10.28
CA LEU A 26 16.90 -5.84 -10.36
C LEU A 26 17.78 -6.18 -11.57
N SER A 27 17.88 -7.45 -11.96
CA SER A 27 18.65 -7.87 -13.15
C SER A 27 18.03 -7.42 -14.48
N ARG A 28 16.79 -6.91 -14.46
CA ARG A 28 16.07 -6.41 -15.64
C ARG A 28 16.16 -4.89 -15.76
N LEU A 29 16.69 -4.21 -14.75
CA LEU A 29 16.98 -2.79 -14.84
C LEU A 29 18.18 -2.56 -15.76
N ASP A 30 18.15 -1.49 -16.54
CA ASP A 30 19.24 -1.13 -17.44
C ASP A 30 20.48 -0.67 -16.63
N GLU A 31 21.57 -1.43 -16.72
CA GLU A 31 22.83 -1.17 -16.03
C GLU A 31 23.55 0.11 -16.51
N THR A 32 23.15 0.64 -17.67
CA THR A 32 23.62 1.94 -18.17
C THR A 32 22.87 3.12 -17.55
N LEU A 33 21.67 2.88 -17.02
CA LEU A 33 20.82 3.87 -16.35
C LEU A 33 20.96 3.81 -14.83
N PHE A 34 21.05 2.61 -14.25
CA PHE A 34 21.05 2.40 -12.80
C PHE A 34 22.35 1.79 -12.28
N GLU A 35 22.77 2.25 -11.11
CA GLU A 35 23.78 1.62 -10.27
C GLU A 35 23.08 1.12 -9.00
N VAL A 36 22.89 -0.20 -8.88
CA VAL A 36 22.22 -0.80 -7.72
C VAL A 36 23.20 -0.90 -6.54
N VAL A 37 22.82 -0.33 -5.40
CA VAL A 37 23.62 -0.29 -4.18
C VAL A 37 22.87 -0.99 -3.04
N PHE A 38 23.33 -2.17 -2.65
CA PHE A 38 22.80 -2.86 -1.46
C PHE A 38 23.44 -2.27 -0.20
N PHE A 39 22.62 -1.88 0.77
CA PHE A 39 23.14 -1.39 2.05
C PHE A 39 23.68 -2.57 2.89
N GLY A 40 22.94 -3.68 2.92
CA GLY A 40 23.29 -4.90 3.67
C GLY A 40 22.98 -4.79 5.17
N ASP A 41 22.84 -5.94 5.82
CA ASP A 41 22.39 -6.01 7.22
C ASP A 41 23.35 -5.29 8.18
N ASP A 42 24.66 -5.43 8.01
CA ASP A 42 25.66 -4.81 8.89
C ASP A 42 25.57 -3.27 8.89
N VAL A 43 25.43 -2.66 7.71
CA VAL A 43 25.26 -1.21 7.58
C VAL A 43 23.94 -0.77 8.21
N ILE A 44 22.83 -1.44 7.85
CA ILE A 44 21.49 -1.06 8.29
C ILE A 44 21.36 -1.19 9.82
N LEU A 45 21.92 -2.24 10.42
CA LEU A 45 21.81 -2.51 11.86
C LEU A 45 22.87 -1.73 12.66
N ASN A 46 24.14 -1.82 12.27
CA ASN A 46 25.26 -1.43 13.15
C ASN A 46 25.84 -0.06 12.82
N SER A 47 25.78 0.39 11.56
CA SER A 47 26.37 1.68 11.18
C SER A 47 25.45 2.87 11.46
N PRO A 48 25.99 4.06 11.82
CA PRO A 48 25.21 5.29 11.90
C PRO A 48 24.72 5.73 10.52
N VAL A 49 23.55 6.40 10.44
CA VAL A 49 22.88 6.73 9.17
C VAL A 49 23.69 7.69 8.30
N GLU A 50 24.57 8.47 8.91
CA GLU A 50 25.51 9.38 8.26
C GLU A 50 26.53 8.62 7.41
N ALA A 51 26.89 7.39 7.80
CA ALA A 51 27.85 6.53 7.11
C ALA A 51 27.21 5.66 6.02
N TRP A 52 25.89 5.66 5.89
CA TRP A 52 25.19 4.85 4.89
C TRP A 52 25.48 5.36 3.46
N PRO A 53 25.40 4.49 2.44
CA PRO A 53 25.63 4.88 1.05
C PRO A 53 24.72 6.04 0.62
N ILE A 54 25.24 6.98 -0.15
CA ILE A 54 24.44 8.09 -0.74
C ILE A 54 23.81 7.59 -2.04
N VAL A 55 22.48 7.73 -2.18
CA VAL A 55 21.73 7.25 -3.35
C VAL A 55 20.75 8.31 -3.84
N ASP A 56 20.37 8.24 -5.11
CA ASP A 56 19.38 9.14 -5.71
C ASP A 56 17.95 8.66 -5.44
N VAL A 57 17.76 7.33 -5.48
CA VAL A 57 16.49 6.65 -5.24
C VAL A 57 16.68 5.61 -4.16
N LEU A 58 15.71 5.48 -3.25
CA LEU A 58 15.72 4.51 -2.17
C LEU A 58 14.50 3.59 -2.25
N ILE A 59 14.78 2.29 -2.33
CA ILE A 59 13.82 1.22 -2.04
C ILE A 59 14.09 0.76 -0.62
N ALA A 60 13.21 1.15 0.30
CA ALA A 60 13.28 0.79 1.70
C ALA A 60 11.92 0.30 2.19
N PHE A 61 11.93 -0.84 2.88
CA PHE A 61 10.70 -1.43 3.40
C PHE A 61 10.96 -2.29 4.64
N TYR A 62 10.01 -2.23 5.56
CA TYR A 62 10.05 -2.95 6.82
C TYR A 62 9.86 -4.46 6.61
N SER A 63 10.56 -5.22 7.44
CA SER A 63 10.31 -6.63 7.74
C SER A 63 10.86 -6.93 9.14
N GLY A 64 10.56 -8.10 9.71
CA GLY A 64 11.02 -8.45 11.07
C GLY A 64 12.52 -8.20 11.26
N GLY A 65 12.87 -7.39 12.27
CA GLY A 65 14.24 -6.96 12.60
C GLY A 65 14.72 -5.68 11.90
N TYR A 66 13.96 -5.11 10.97
CA TYR A 66 14.35 -3.92 10.23
C TYR A 66 14.19 -2.62 11.05
N PRO A 67 15.24 -1.77 11.17
CA PRO A 67 15.20 -0.54 11.95
C PRO A 67 14.56 0.61 11.15
N LEU A 68 13.23 0.62 11.07
CA LEU A 68 12.47 1.63 10.30
C LEU A 68 12.82 3.07 10.70
N GLU A 69 13.02 3.34 11.99
CA GLU A 69 13.41 4.67 12.48
C GLU A 69 14.76 5.14 11.92
N LYS A 70 15.75 4.24 11.78
CA LYS A 70 17.03 4.58 11.15
C LYS A 70 16.84 4.90 9.68
N ALA A 71 15.99 4.15 8.99
CA ALA A 71 15.69 4.41 7.58
C ALA A 71 14.98 5.77 7.39
N GLU A 72 14.04 6.14 8.26
CA GLU A 72 13.39 7.45 8.28
C GLU A 72 14.42 8.57 8.49
N ARG A 73 15.30 8.44 9.49
CA ARG A 73 16.40 9.39 9.75
C ARG A 73 17.35 9.52 8.56
N TYR A 74 17.70 8.42 7.91
CA TYR A 74 18.52 8.44 6.69
C TYR A 74 17.81 9.19 5.56
N ALA A 75 16.53 8.90 5.34
CA ALA A 75 15.72 9.57 4.32
C ALA A 75 15.63 11.08 4.59
N ASP A 76 15.52 11.48 5.86
CA ASP A 76 15.53 12.88 6.24
C ASP A 76 16.88 13.57 6.05
N LEU A 77 17.98 12.87 6.33
CA LEU A 77 19.33 13.39 6.16
C LEU A 77 19.71 13.54 4.67
N ARG A 78 19.41 12.53 3.85
CA ARG A 78 19.91 12.41 2.47
C ARG A 78 18.89 12.82 1.41
N LYS A 79 17.61 12.91 1.77
CA LYS A 79 16.49 13.27 0.89
C LYS A 79 16.47 12.53 -0.47
N PRO A 80 16.68 11.19 -0.52
CA PRO A 80 16.52 10.44 -1.77
C PRO A 80 15.05 10.42 -2.20
N PHE A 81 14.79 10.14 -3.48
CA PHE A 81 13.43 9.79 -3.90
C PHE A 81 13.03 8.44 -3.28
N LEU A 82 11.99 8.44 -2.46
CA LEU A 82 11.46 7.23 -1.84
C LEU A 82 10.46 6.55 -2.77
N LEU A 83 10.73 5.31 -3.17
CA LEU A 83 9.77 4.54 -3.95
C LEU A 83 8.53 4.19 -3.13
N ASN A 84 8.71 3.82 -1.86
CA ASN A 84 7.63 3.60 -0.91
C ASN A 84 7.86 4.52 0.29
N ASP A 85 6.80 5.20 0.73
CA ASP A 85 6.85 6.10 1.90
C ASP A 85 7.18 5.32 3.16
N LEU A 86 8.16 5.79 3.93
CA LEU A 86 8.64 5.13 5.15
C LEU A 86 7.70 5.38 6.35
N PRO A 87 7.25 6.62 6.66
CA PRO A 87 6.29 6.85 7.73
C PRO A 87 5.01 6.03 7.60
N MET A 88 4.50 5.85 6.38
CA MET A 88 3.29 5.07 6.14
C MET A 88 3.47 3.58 6.45
N GLN A 89 4.69 3.07 6.50
CA GLN A 89 4.94 1.70 6.96
C GLN A 89 4.68 1.52 8.45
N ARG A 90 4.67 2.58 9.26
CA ARG A 90 4.18 2.52 10.66
C ARG A 90 2.66 2.36 10.70
N VAL A 91 1.94 2.97 9.77
CA VAL A 91 0.48 2.82 9.66
C VAL A 91 0.12 1.38 9.30
N LEU A 92 0.86 0.77 8.37
CA LEU A 92 0.67 -0.62 7.97
C LEU A 92 0.85 -1.65 9.09
N LYS A 93 1.46 -1.27 10.22
CA LYS A 93 1.63 -2.15 11.39
C LYS A 93 0.41 -2.21 12.30
N ASP A 94 -0.50 -1.26 12.22
CA ASP A 94 -1.72 -1.22 13.03
C ASP A 94 -2.93 -1.40 12.12
N ARG A 95 -3.55 -2.58 12.20
CA ARG A 95 -4.69 -2.93 11.34
C ARG A 95 -5.86 -1.94 11.47
N ARG A 96 -6.03 -1.31 12.63
CA ARG A 96 -7.10 -0.31 12.86
C ARG A 96 -6.84 0.93 12.03
N ARG A 97 -5.59 1.40 11.99
CA ARG A 97 -5.19 2.55 11.17
C ARG A 97 -5.29 2.25 9.68
N VAL A 98 -4.98 1.02 9.28
CA VAL A 98 -5.17 0.55 7.90
C VAL A 98 -6.65 0.63 7.52
N TYR A 99 -7.55 0.10 8.36
CA TYR A 99 -8.99 0.08 8.10
C TYR A 99 -9.58 1.49 8.08
N ASP A 100 -9.29 2.32 9.09
CA ASP A 100 -9.72 3.72 9.12
C ASP A 100 -9.31 4.47 7.83
N LEU A 101 -8.10 4.20 7.31
CA LEU A 101 -7.59 4.86 6.11
C LEU A 101 -8.21 4.32 4.82
N LEU A 102 -8.51 3.01 4.75
CA LEU A 102 -9.26 2.41 3.64
C LEU A 102 -10.67 3.01 3.55
N GLU A 103 -11.38 3.07 4.68
CA GLU A 103 -12.73 3.61 4.76
C GLU A 103 -12.77 5.10 4.41
N ALA A 104 -11.84 5.91 4.97
CA ALA A 104 -11.71 7.32 4.62
C ALA A 104 -11.43 7.56 3.12
N SER A 105 -10.96 6.54 2.41
CA SER A 105 -10.68 6.55 0.97
C SER A 105 -11.82 5.96 0.13
N GLY A 106 -12.96 5.63 0.75
CA GLY A 106 -14.11 5.02 0.10
C GLY A 106 -13.79 3.63 -0.45
N ILE A 107 -12.93 2.87 0.24
CA ILE A 107 -12.64 1.47 -0.05
C ILE A 107 -13.40 0.63 0.97
N ASP A 108 -14.19 -0.32 0.48
CA ASP A 108 -14.98 -1.18 1.35
C ASP A 108 -14.09 -2.20 2.07
N VAL A 109 -14.35 -2.32 3.37
CA VAL A 109 -13.76 -3.33 4.27
C VAL A 109 -14.91 -4.12 4.91
N PRO A 110 -14.68 -5.34 5.44
CA PRO A 110 -15.71 -6.04 6.20
C PRO A 110 -16.24 -5.19 7.37
N ARG A 111 -17.52 -5.32 7.70
CA ARG A 111 -18.09 -4.66 8.89
C ARG A 111 -17.32 -5.13 10.12
N HIS A 112 -16.87 -4.19 10.94
CA HIS A 112 -15.95 -4.50 12.02
C HIS A 112 -16.17 -3.63 13.26
N VAL A 113 -15.58 -4.05 14.38
CA VAL A 113 -15.53 -3.33 15.65
C VAL A 113 -14.17 -3.56 16.33
N TYR A 114 -13.63 -2.52 16.97
CA TYR A 114 -12.34 -2.57 17.65
C TYR A 114 -12.48 -2.76 19.16
N MET A 115 -11.89 -3.83 19.67
CA MET A 115 -11.59 -3.99 21.08
C MET A 115 -10.20 -3.40 21.33
N SER A 116 -10.14 -2.13 21.73
CA SER A 116 -8.89 -1.41 21.98
C SER A 116 -8.69 -1.19 23.48
N ARG A 117 -7.56 -1.66 24.01
CA ARG A 117 -7.16 -1.52 25.43
C ARG A 117 -6.00 -0.54 25.62
N ASP A 118 -5.71 0.26 24.59
CA ASP A 118 -4.54 1.14 24.46
C ASP A 118 -4.90 2.60 24.14
N GLY A 119 -6.16 2.97 24.31
CA GLY A 119 -6.67 4.34 24.12
C GLY A 119 -6.88 4.72 22.66
N TYR A 120 -6.89 3.76 21.74
CA TYR A 120 -7.10 4.04 20.31
C TYR A 120 -8.50 4.60 20.04
N VAL A 121 -8.54 5.72 19.32
CA VAL A 121 -9.78 6.35 18.83
C VAL A 121 -9.85 6.17 17.32
N SER A 122 -10.87 5.43 16.86
CA SER A 122 -11.10 5.19 15.44
C SER A 122 -11.60 6.46 14.75
N LYS A 123 -11.16 6.64 13.50
CA LYS A 123 -11.68 7.66 12.59
C LYS A 123 -12.64 7.09 11.55
N GLY A 124 -12.74 5.78 11.46
CA GLY A 124 -13.62 5.02 10.58
C GLY A 124 -14.88 4.52 11.29
N THR A 125 -15.44 3.42 10.80
CA THR A 125 -16.71 2.86 11.31
C THR A 125 -16.53 1.86 12.46
N GLY A 126 -15.30 1.42 12.75
CA GLY A 126 -14.96 0.37 13.71
C GLY A 126 -15.26 0.63 15.19
N ALA A 127 -16.02 1.68 15.54
CA ALA A 127 -16.46 2.02 16.90
C ALA A 127 -15.36 1.94 17.97
N GLY A 128 -14.19 2.55 17.73
CA GLY A 128 -13.15 2.77 18.74
C GLY A 128 -13.31 4.15 19.39
N ASN A 129 -13.86 4.20 20.61
CA ASN A 129 -14.16 5.44 21.34
C ASN A 129 -13.02 5.92 22.26
N GLY A 130 -11.88 5.22 22.29
CA GLY A 130 -10.77 5.50 23.21
C GLY A 130 -11.00 5.02 24.64
N ASP A 131 -12.09 4.31 24.90
CA ASP A 131 -12.39 3.73 26.20
C ASP A 131 -11.58 2.45 26.42
N ASN A 132 -10.69 2.48 27.41
CA ASN A 132 -9.87 1.34 27.79
C ASN A 132 -10.64 0.30 28.62
N ASP A 133 -11.77 0.72 29.18
CA ASP A 133 -12.61 -0.10 30.05
C ASP A 133 -13.80 -0.71 29.27
N ALA A 134 -13.75 -0.65 27.93
CA ALA A 134 -14.77 -1.23 27.07
C ALA A 134 -15.00 -2.72 27.40
N GLU A 135 -16.21 -3.03 27.88
CA GLU A 135 -16.61 -4.40 28.17
C GLU A 135 -17.09 -5.09 26.89
N LEU A 136 -16.51 -6.26 26.59
CA LEU A 136 -17.06 -7.17 25.59
C LEU A 136 -17.96 -8.18 26.27
N VAL A 137 -19.24 -8.08 25.97
CA VAL A 137 -20.23 -9.07 26.35
C VAL A 137 -20.17 -10.19 25.32
N GLU A 138 -20.00 -11.41 25.82
CA GLU A 138 -19.91 -12.60 24.98
C GLU A 138 -21.11 -13.49 25.27
N CYS A 139 -21.80 -13.87 24.20
CA CYS A 139 -22.91 -14.81 24.20
C CYS A 139 -22.53 -16.03 23.36
N ASP A 140 -23.39 -17.06 23.35
CA ASP A 140 -23.10 -18.33 22.68
C ASP A 140 -22.78 -18.15 21.18
N ASP A 141 -23.58 -17.36 20.47
CA ASP A 141 -23.50 -17.17 19.01
C ASP A 141 -23.20 -15.74 18.56
N HIS A 142 -22.86 -14.83 19.48
CA HIS A 142 -22.50 -13.45 19.15
C HIS A 142 -21.66 -12.78 20.23
N ILE A 143 -21.02 -11.68 19.87
CA ILE A 143 -20.40 -10.74 20.81
C ILE A 143 -21.06 -9.37 20.70
N GLU A 144 -21.02 -8.60 21.78
CA GLU A 144 -21.43 -7.20 21.81
C GLU A 144 -20.29 -6.35 22.34
N LEU A 145 -19.94 -5.31 21.57
CA LEU A 145 -18.86 -4.40 21.91
C LEU A 145 -19.20 -3.00 21.42
N ASN A 146 -19.12 -2.00 22.30
CA ASN A 146 -19.40 -0.59 21.96
C ASN A 146 -20.77 -0.38 21.29
N GLY A 147 -21.77 -1.14 21.73
CA GLY A 147 -23.13 -1.12 21.18
C GLY A 147 -23.29 -1.82 19.81
N VAL A 148 -22.25 -2.49 19.32
CA VAL A 148 -22.25 -3.25 18.07
C VAL A 148 -22.36 -4.74 18.37
N THR A 149 -23.40 -5.39 17.83
CA THR A 149 -23.55 -6.84 17.84
C THR A 149 -22.84 -7.47 16.63
N MET A 150 -22.07 -8.53 16.86
CA MET A 150 -21.36 -9.30 15.83
C MET A 150 -21.71 -10.79 15.99
N ASN A 151 -22.49 -11.33 15.06
CA ASN A 151 -22.91 -12.73 15.09
C ASN A 151 -21.82 -13.64 14.53
N LYS A 152 -21.73 -14.87 15.04
CA LYS A 152 -20.89 -15.92 14.44
C LYS A 152 -21.50 -16.35 13.08
N PRO A 153 -20.69 -16.62 12.04
CA PRO A 153 -19.24 -16.57 12.08
C PRO A 153 -18.66 -15.16 12.01
N PHE A 154 -17.63 -14.91 12.81
CA PHE A 154 -16.83 -13.68 12.76
C PHE A 154 -15.34 -13.99 12.87
N VAL A 155 -14.52 -13.04 12.42
CA VAL A 155 -13.06 -13.11 12.44
C VAL A 155 -12.52 -12.21 13.54
N GLU A 156 -11.56 -12.70 14.32
CA GLU A 156 -10.81 -11.94 15.31
C GLU A 156 -9.35 -11.82 14.86
N LYS A 157 -8.90 -10.58 14.64
CA LYS A 157 -7.53 -10.25 14.24
C LYS A 157 -6.83 -9.46 15.35
N PRO A 158 -5.59 -9.81 15.75
CA PRO A 158 -4.77 -8.92 16.56
C PRO A 158 -4.60 -7.55 15.87
N VAL A 159 -4.61 -6.46 16.65
CA VAL A 159 -4.41 -5.11 16.07
C VAL A 159 -3.03 -4.94 15.44
N ASP A 160 -2.02 -5.68 15.92
CA ASP A 160 -0.70 -5.75 15.31
C ASP A 160 -0.77 -6.55 13.99
N ALA A 161 -0.42 -5.91 12.87
CA ALA A 161 -0.43 -6.53 11.57
C ALA A 161 0.68 -7.58 11.38
N ASP A 162 1.76 -7.52 12.17
CA ASP A 162 2.81 -8.56 12.18
C ASP A 162 2.37 -9.82 12.95
N ASP A 163 1.32 -9.73 13.77
CA ASP A 163 0.69 -10.89 14.39
C ASP A 163 -0.35 -11.52 13.44
N HIS A 164 -0.08 -12.77 13.07
CA HIS A 164 -0.87 -13.55 12.11
C HIS A 164 -1.75 -14.61 12.81
N ASN A 165 -1.87 -14.55 14.14
CA ASN A 165 -2.75 -15.42 14.91
C ASN A 165 -4.21 -14.95 14.81
N ILE A 166 -4.80 -15.17 13.65
CA ILE A 166 -6.19 -14.81 13.35
C ILE A 166 -7.09 -15.98 13.76
N ALA A 167 -8.22 -15.69 14.42
CA ALA A 167 -9.21 -16.71 14.80
C ALA A 167 -10.53 -16.47 14.06
N ILE A 168 -11.25 -17.55 13.77
CA ILE A 168 -12.60 -17.52 13.20
C ILE A 168 -13.47 -18.36 14.10
N TYR A 169 -14.55 -17.78 14.61
CA TYR A 169 -15.46 -18.43 15.54
C TYR A 169 -16.73 -18.85 14.80
N TYR A 170 -17.16 -20.10 14.94
CA TYR A 170 -18.31 -20.63 14.20
C TYR A 170 -19.55 -20.70 15.10
N PRO A 171 -20.76 -20.51 14.53
CA PRO A 171 -21.98 -20.59 15.31
C PRO A 171 -22.25 -22.03 15.75
N THR A 172 -23.00 -22.17 16.84
CA THR A 172 -23.44 -23.44 17.41
C THR A 172 -24.24 -24.27 16.39
N SER A 173 -25.00 -23.60 15.52
CA SER A 173 -25.70 -24.23 14.39
C SER A 173 -24.79 -24.94 13.37
N ALA A 174 -23.52 -24.54 13.29
CA ALA A 174 -22.49 -25.18 12.48
C ALA A 174 -21.57 -26.13 13.28
N GLY A 175 -21.94 -26.43 14.53
CA GLY A 175 -21.16 -27.28 15.44
C GLY A 175 -20.21 -26.53 16.38
N GLY A 176 -20.22 -25.20 16.36
CA GLY A 176 -19.34 -24.37 17.21
C GLY A 176 -17.85 -24.52 16.88
N GLY A 177 -17.03 -24.18 17.87
CA GLY A 177 -15.58 -24.21 17.77
C GLY A 177 -14.98 -22.99 17.08
N CYS A 178 -13.66 -23.00 16.94
CA CYS A 178 -12.94 -21.95 16.23
C CYS A 178 -11.84 -22.52 15.33
N LYS A 179 -11.49 -21.76 14.30
CA LYS A 179 -10.34 -22.03 13.43
C LYS A 179 -9.28 -20.98 13.67
N LYS A 180 -8.07 -21.41 14.06
CA LYS A 180 -6.93 -20.53 14.26
C LYS A 180 -6.01 -20.62 13.05
N LEU A 181 -5.81 -19.49 12.39
CA LEU A 181 -4.86 -19.31 11.31
C LEU A 181 -3.49 -19.02 11.90
N PHE A 182 -2.45 -19.42 11.18
CA PHE A 182 -1.08 -19.13 11.54
C PHE A 182 -0.20 -19.01 10.30
N ARG A 183 0.96 -18.40 10.48
CA ARG A 183 1.97 -18.34 9.41
C ARG A 183 2.31 -19.77 8.98
N LYS A 184 2.13 -20.05 7.68
CA LYS A 184 2.28 -21.38 7.08
C LYS A 184 3.51 -22.15 7.60
N VAL A 185 3.24 -23.35 8.14
CA VAL A 185 4.25 -24.33 8.57
C VAL A 185 4.03 -25.60 7.74
N GLY A 186 4.98 -25.91 6.86
CA GLY A 186 4.85 -27.05 5.95
C GLY A 186 3.68 -26.86 4.96
N ASP A 187 2.69 -27.75 5.04
CA ASP A 187 1.46 -27.77 4.26
C ASP A 187 0.23 -27.27 5.03
N ARG A 188 0.39 -26.74 6.24
CA ARG A 188 -0.70 -26.20 7.05
C ARG A 188 -0.65 -24.68 7.17
N SER A 189 -1.83 -24.06 7.16
CA SER A 189 -2.05 -22.62 7.37
C SER A 189 -3.14 -22.30 8.39
N SER A 190 -3.88 -23.31 8.85
CA SER A 190 -4.82 -23.20 9.96
C SER A 190 -5.09 -24.54 10.64
N GLU A 191 -5.73 -24.49 11.80
CA GLU A 191 -6.21 -25.64 12.56
C GLU A 191 -7.58 -25.34 13.16
N PHE A 192 -8.46 -26.34 13.15
CA PHE A 192 -9.79 -26.25 13.74
C PHE A 192 -9.77 -26.86 15.15
N TYR A 193 -10.40 -26.17 16.10
CA TYR A 193 -10.50 -26.54 17.50
C TYR A 193 -12.00 -26.57 17.87
N PRO A 194 -12.62 -27.77 17.95
CA PRO A 194 -14.05 -27.89 18.21
C PRO A 194 -14.46 -27.42 19.62
N ASP A 195 -13.54 -27.54 20.58
CA ASP A 195 -13.83 -27.30 21.99
C ASP A 195 -13.57 -25.84 22.42
N ILE A 196 -13.13 -24.97 21.51
CA ILE A 196 -12.81 -23.56 21.82
C ILE A 196 -13.86 -22.66 21.17
N ASN A 197 -14.69 -22.02 21.99
CA ASN A 197 -15.80 -21.18 21.52
C ASN A 197 -15.65 -19.71 21.93
N GLU A 198 -14.74 -19.44 22.87
CA GLU A 198 -14.55 -18.15 23.51
C GLU A 198 -13.47 -17.29 22.83
N VAL A 199 -13.74 -16.00 22.74
CA VAL A 199 -12.81 -15.00 22.19
C VAL A 199 -11.63 -14.74 23.12
N ARG A 200 -10.53 -14.24 22.56
CA ARG A 200 -9.35 -13.88 23.36
C ARG A 200 -9.60 -12.59 24.16
N ARG A 201 -8.98 -12.51 25.34
CA ARG A 201 -9.16 -11.39 26.30
C ARG A 201 -7.85 -10.69 26.66
N ASP A 202 -6.72 -11.17 26.15
CA ASP A 202 -5.36 -10.82 26.57
C ASP A 202 -4.67 -9.73 25.72
N GLY A 203 -5.37 -9.18 24.72
CA GLY A 203 -4.80 -8.16 23.83
C GLY A 203 -5.86 -7.26 23.21
N SER A 204 -5.47 -6.41 22.28
CA SER A 204 -6.44 -5.64 21.48
C SER A 204 -6.72 -6.36 20.16
N TYR A 205 -7.98 -6.37 19.75
CA TYR A 205 -8.44 -7.11 18.56
C TYR A 205 -9.38 -6.29 17.68
N ILE A 206 -9.43 -6.66 16.41
CA ILE A 206 -10.49 -6.30 15.48
C ILE A 206 -11.39 -7.51 15.35
N TYR A 207 -12.67 -7.33 15.63
CA TYR A 207 -13.71 -8.31 15.28
C TYR A 207 -14.40 -7.85 14.01
N GLU A 208 -14.45 -8.70 13.00
CA GLU A 208 -15.09 -8.38 11.72
C GLU A 208 -16.01 -9.51 11.26
N GLU A 209 -17.01 -9.16 10.46
CA GLU A 209 -17.89 -10.14 9.84
C GLU A 209 -17.10 -11.11 8.98
N PHE A 210 -17.41 -12.39 9.11
CA PHE A 210 -16.87 -13.40 8.22
C PHE A 210 -17.51 -13.27 6.85
N VAL A 211 -16.74 -12.77 5.88
CA VAL A 211 -17.17 -12.66 4.49
C VAL A 211 -16.99 -14.02 3.79
N GLU A 212 -18.10 -14.69 3.51
CA GLU A 212 -18.09 -15.99 2.84
C GLU A 212 -17.73 -15.85 1.34
N THR A 213 -16.49 -16.19 1.00
CA THR A 213 -16.02 -16.26 -0.39
C THR A 213 -16.23 -17.64 -0.98
N GLN A 214 -15.98 -17.82 -2.28
CA GLN A 214 -15.97 -19.14 -2.94
C GLN A 214 -14.72 -19.98 -2.59
N GLY A 215 -14.27 -19.94 -1.33
CA GLY A 215 -13.13 -20.70 -0.83
C GLY A 215 -11.75 -20.21 -1.31
N THR A 216 -11.68 -19.00 -1.87
CA THR A 216 -10.41 -18.41 -2.33
C THR A 216 -10.22 -16.98 -1.85
N ASP A 217 -8.97 -16.61 -1.61
CA ASP A 217 -8.54 -15.25 -1.31
C ASP A 217 -7.84 -14.69 -2.54
N VAL A 218 -8.19 -13.47 -2.97
CA VAL A 218 -7.51 -12.79 -4.06
C VAL A 218 -6.34 -11.98 -3.49
N LYS A 219 -5.12 -12.30 -3.92
CA LYS A 219 -3.90 -11.58 -3.56
C LYS A 219 -3.58 -10.57 -4.65
N MET A 220 -3.53 -9.30 -4.27
CA MET A 220 -3.25 -8.16 -5.14
C MET A 220 -1.83 -7.68 -4.98
N TYR A 221 -1.21 -7.26 -6.09
CA TYR A 221 0.15 -6.75 -6.14
C TYR A 221 0.23 -5.56 -7.11
N THR A 222 0.50 -4.38 -6.61
CA THR A 222 0.61 -3.15 -7.40
C THR A 222 2.07 -2.84 -7.73
N VAL A 223 2.26 -2.13 -8.85
CA VAL A 223 3.53 -1.47 -9.18
C VAL A 223 3.17 -0.12 -9.77
N GLY A 224 3.11 0.89 -8.92
CA GLY A 224 2.46 2.15 -9.26
C GLY A 224 0.93 2.04 -9.27
N PRO A 225 0.23 3.18 -9.44
CA PRO A 225 -1.22 3.25 -9.29
C PRO A 225 -1.98 2.58 -10.45
N ASP A 226 -1.37 2.44 -11.62
CA ASP A 226 -2.05 2.01 -12.85
C ASP A 226 -1.75 0.55 -13.25
N TYR A 227 -0.97 -0.17 -12.44
CA TYR A 227 -0.69 -1.59 -12.63
C TYR A 227 -1.11 -2.41 -11.41
N GLY A 228 -1.86 -3.48 -11.66
CA GLY A 228 -2.24 -4.46 -10.66
C GLY A 228 -2.15 -5.88 -11.21
N HIS A 229 -1.38 -6.73 -10.55
CA HIS A 229 -1.39 -8.18 -10.77
C HIS A 229 -2.21 -8.86 -9.67
N ALA A 230 -3.00 -9.85 -10.05
CA ALA A 230 -3.89 -10.55 -9.13
C ALA A 230 -3.83 -12.07 -9.33
N GLU A 231 -3.74 -12.78 -8.22
CA GLU A 231 -3.79 -14.24 -8.18
C GLU A 231 -4.66 -14.70 -7.01
N ALA A 232 -5.54 -15.66 -7.24
CA ALA A 232 -6.32 -16.30 -6.20
C ALA A 232 -5.57 -17.51 -5.63
N ARG A 233 -5.74 -17.75 -4.33
CA ARG A 233 -5.26 -18.95 -3.65
C ARG A 233 -6.37 -19.54 -2.79
N LYS A 234 -6.30 -20.84 -2.50
CA LYS A 234 -7.22 -21.48 -1.57
C LYS A 234 -7.17 -20.75 -0.22
N SER A 235 -8.34 -20.37 0.29
CA SER A 235 -8.45 -19.65 1.54
C SER A 235 -8.04 -20.56 2.71
N PRO A 236 -7.25 -20.06 3.68
CA PRO A 236 -6.89 -20.85 4.87
C PRO A 236 -8.12 -21.18 5.74
N THR A 237 -9.26 -20.54 5.50
CA THR A 237 -10.53 -20.74 6.21
C THR A 237 -11.22 -22.06 5.85
N VAL A 238 -10.87 -22.68 4.71
CA VAL A 238 -11.49 -23.93 4.23
C VAL A 238 -11.10 -25.11 5.11
N ASP A 239 -9.99 -25.81 4.82
CA ASP A 239 -9.52 -26.97 5.59
C ASP A 239 -8.13 -26.74 6.21
N GLY A 240 -7.51 -25.59 5.95
CA GLY A 240 -6.15 -25.27 6.43
C GLY A 240 -5.03 -26.02 5.72
N LYS A 241 -5.33 -26.88 4.74
CA LYS A 241 -4.34 -27.60 3.93
C LYS A 241 -3.99 -26.79 2.70
N VAL A 242 -2.70 -26.51 2.56
CA VAL A 242 -2.19 -25.74 1.44
C VAL A 242 -2.05 -26.62 0.20
N GLU A 243 -2.78 -26.24 -0.83
CA GLU A 243 -2.77 -26.93 -2.12
C GLU A 243 -1.45 -26.70 -2.85
N ARG A 244 -0.81 -27.79 -3.31
CA ARG A 244 0.48 -27.76 -4.01
C ARG A 244 0.39 -28.51 -5.33
N ASN A 245 1.07 -27.97 -6.35
CA ASN A 245 1.22 -28.62 -7.64
C ASN A 245 2.27 -29.75 -7.58
N SER A 246 2.49 -30.43 -8.71
CA SER A 246 3.47 -31.51 -8.86
C SER A 246 4.92 -31.09 -8.56
N GLU A 247 5.24 -29.79 -8.65
CA GLU A 247 6.55 -29.22 -8.31
C GLU A 247 6.66 -28.80 -6.82
N GLY A 248 5.63 -29.09 -6.01
CA GLY A 248 5.57 -28.69 -4.60
C GLY A 248 5.31 -27.20 -4.38
N LYS A 249 4.98 -26.42 -5.42
CA LYS A 249 4.64 -24.99 -5.30
C LYS A 249 3.16 -24.84 -4.98
N GLU A 250 2.82 -23.83 -4.19
CA GLU A 250 1.43 -23.49 -3.87
C GLU A 250 0.64 -23.14 -5.12
N VAL A 251 -0.55 -23.73 -5.28
CA VAL A 251 -1.43 -23.51 -6.43
C VAL A 251 -1.98 -22.08 -6.41
N ARG A 252 -2.02 -21.46 -7.59
CA ARG A 252 -2.45 -20.08 -7.80
C ARG A 252 -3.28 -20.02 -9.07
N PHE A 253 -4.37 -19.28 -9.03
CA PHE A 253 -5.24 -19.08 -10.19
C PHE A 253 -5.14 -17.63 -10.65
N PRO A 254 -4.97 -17.37 -11.97
CA PRO A 254 -4.93 -16.01 -12.47
C PRO A 254 -6.28 -15.33 -12.23
N VAL A 255 -6.25 -14.07 -11.82
CA VAL A 255 -7.44 -13.28 -11.56
C VAL A 255 -7.49 -12.08 -12.48
N ILE A 256 -8.61 -11.92 -13.19
CA ILE A 256 -8.90 -10.70 -13.93
C ILE A 256 -9.60 -9.72 -12.98
N LEU A 257 -9.12 -8.48 -12.97
CA LEU A 257 -9.67 -7.41 -12.15
C LEU A 257 -10.82 -6.69 -12.84
N THR A 258 -11.87 -6.43 -12.08
CA THR A 258 -12.92 -5.50 -12.47
C THR A 258 -12.39 -4.05 -12.48
N LEU A 259 -13.15 -3.13 -13.10
CA LEU A 259 -12.81 -1.71 -13.05
C LEU A 259 -12.81 -1.17 -11.61
N ARG A 260 -13.74 -1.62 -10.76
CA ARG A 260 -13.80 -1.24 -9.34
C ARG A 260 -12.54 -1.66 -8.60
N GLU A 261 -12.07 -2.88 -8.81
CA GLU A 261 -10.86 -3.39 -8.13
C GLU A 261 -9.57 -2.74 -8.62
N LYS A 262 -9.51 -2.34 -9.89
CA LYS A 262 -8.42 -1.51 -10.40
C LYS A 262 -8.39 -0.14 -9.72
N GLU A 263 -9.55 0.49 -9.53
CA GLU A 263 -9.64 1.75 -8.78
C GLU A 263 -9.31 1.56 -7.29
N ILE A 264 -9.70 0.45 -6.66
CA ILE A 264 -9.26 0.10 -5.30
C ILE A 264 -7.72 0.03 -5.24
N ALA A 265 -7.09 -0.71 -6.16
CA ALA A 265 -5.64 -0.80 -6.24
C ALA A 265 -4.98 0.58 -6.40
N ARG A 266 -5.53 1.42 -7.30
CA ARG A 266 -5.08 2.79 -7.53
C ARG A 266 -5.13 3.62 -6.25
N ARG A 267 -6.27 3.60 -5.54
CA ARG A 267 -6.46 4.35 -4.29
C ARG A 267 -5.51 3.87 -3.20
N ILE A 268 -5.33 2.56 -3.03
CA ILE A 268 -4.38 2.01 -2.04
C ILE A 268 -2.97 2.56 -2.30
N VAL A 269 -2.49 2.51 -3.54
CA VAL A 269 -1.15 3.04 -3.87
C VAL A 269 -1.01 4.52 -3.53
N LEU A 270 -2.02 5.33 -3.87
CA LEU A 270 -1.97 6.78 -3.66
C LEU A 270 -2.07 7.16 -2.18
N VAL A 271 -2.94 6.49 -1.44
CA VAL A 271 -3.24 6.81 -0.03
C VAL A 271 -2.16 6.26 0.89
N PHE A 272 -1.75 5.00 0.70
CA PHE A 272 -0.66 4.39 1.48
C PHE A 272 0.73 4.78 0.94
N ARG A 273 0.80 5.49 -0.18
CA ARG A 273 2.07 5.93 -0.80
C ARG A 273 3.08 4.80 -0.96
N GLN A 274 2.57 3.60 -1.23
CA GLN A 274 3.36 2.40 -1.48
C GLN A 274 3.22 2.07 -2.97
N GLN A 275 4.22 2.43 -3.79
CA GLN A 275 4.19 2.15 -5.23
C GLN A 275 4.17 0.64 -5.46
N VAL A 276 5.03 -0.10 -4.76
CA VAL A 276 4.97 -1.56 -4.71
C VAL A 276 4.21 -1.96 -3.45
N CYS A 277 2.99 -2.48 -3.61
CA CYS A 277 2.11 -2.82 -2.50
C CYS A 277 1.39 -4.15 -2.73
N GLY A 278 1.32 -4.98 -1.68
CA GLY A 278 0.47 -6.16 -1.62
C GLY A 278 -0.74 -5.92 -0.73
N PHE A 279 -1.90 -6.43 -1.11
CA PHE A 279 -3.12 -6.40 -0.30
C PHE A 279 -4.05 -7.56 -0.66
N ASP A 280 -5.00 -7.85 0.21
CA ASP A 280 -5.90 -9.00 0.08
C ASP A 280 -7.35 -8.53 -0.16
N LEU A 281 -8.02 -9.20 -1.10
CA LEU A 281 -9.42 -8.97 -1.45
C LEU A 281 -10.25 -10.23 -1.18
N LEU A 282 -11.40 -10.01 -0.55
CA LEU A 282 -12.48 -10.98 -0.42
C LEU A 282 -13.54 -10.65 -1.47
N ARG A 283 -13.74 -11.57 -2.43
CA ARG A 283 -14.74 -11.43 -3.49
C ARG A 283 -16.00 -12.20 -3.14
N VAL A 284 -17.13 -11.51 -3.20
CA VAL A 284 -18.47 -12.08 -2.97
C VAL A 284 -19.36 -11.76 -4.15
N GLN A 285 -20.11 -12.76 -4.60
CA GLN A 285 -21.16 -12.58 -5.60
C GLN A 285 -22.47 -12.30 -4.86
N GLU A 286 -22.96 -11.07 -4.95
CA GLU A 286 -24.25 -10.64 -4.38
C GLU A 286 -25.25 -10.42 -5.51
N GLY A 287 -26.10 -11.42 -5.77
CA GLY A 287 -26.97 -11.43 -6.95
C GLY A 287 -26.14 -11.34 -8.23
N ASP A 288 -26.39 -10.32 -9.05
CA ASP A 288 -25.64 -10.07 -10.30
C ASP A 288 -24.38 -9.20 -10.09
N SER A 289 -24.13 -8.71 -8.87
CA SER A 289 -23.01 -7.82 -8.57
C SER A 289 -21.85 -8.57 -7.93
N LEU A 290 -20.64 -8.28 -8.39
CA LEU A 290 -19.41 -8.69 -7.71
C LEU A 290 -18.98 -7.59 -6.74
N VAL A 291 -18.95 -7.91 -5.45
CA VAL A 291 -18.50 -7.03 -4.38
C VAL A 291 -17.12 -7.50 -3.90
N SER A 292 -16.22 -6.56 -3.68
CA SER A 292 -14.85 -6.85 -3.23
C SER A 292 -14.54 -6.03 -1.99
N TYR A 293 -14.18 -6.70 -0.90
CA TYR A 293 -13.77 -6.09 0.36
C TYR A 293 -12.26 -6.23 0.54
N VAL A 294 -11.58 -5.16 0.94
CA VAL A 294 -10.17 -5.24 1.35
C VAL A 294 -10.10 -5.70 2.79
N CYS A 295 -9.36 -6.77 3.07
CA CYS A 295 -9.25 -7.34 4.42
C CYS A 295 -7.84 -7.28 5.01
N ASP A 296 -6.83 -6.92 4.21
CA ASP A 296 -5.45 -6.76 4.65
C ASP A 296 -4.63 -5.91 3.66
N VAL A 297 -3.73 -5.06 4.16
CA VAL A 297 -2.77 -4.29 3.34
C VAL A 297 -1.37 -4.51 3.90
N ASN A 298 -0.51 -5.16 3.13
CA ASN A 298 0.78 -5.68 3.58
C ASN A 298 1.96 -4.70 3.34
N GLY A 299 1.78 -3.68 2.49
CA GLY A 299 2.90 -2.89 1.98
C GLY A 299 3.77 -3.68 1.02
N TRP A 300 5.10 -3.57 1.12
CA TRP A 300 6.02 -4.12 0.13
C TRP A 300 5.86 -5.63 -0.11
N SER A 301 5.45 -6.00 -1.33
CA SER A 301 5.24 -7.39 -1.71
C SER A 301 5.41 -7.60 -3.20
N PHE A 302 6.16 -8.63 -3.57
CA PHE A 302 6.32 -9.05 -4.96
C PHE A 302 5.58 -10.35 -5.25
N VAL A 303 5.04 -10.46 -6.46
CA VAL A 303 4.57 -11.73 -7.03
C VAL A 303 5.75 -12.68 -7.14
N LYS A 304 5.51 -13.98 -6.98
CA LYS A 304 6.54 -15.01 -7.10
C LYS A 304 6.28 -15.88 -8.32
N ASN A 305 7.36 -16.27 -8.99
CA ASN A 305 7.36 -17.21 -10.12
C ASN A 305 6.58 -16.72 -11.36
N SER A 306 6.47 -15.41 -11.56
CA SER A 306 5.83 -14.83 -12.75
C SER A 306 6.86 -14.00 -13.52
N ARG A 307 7.37 -14.56 -14.63
CA ARG A 307 8.34 -13.86 -15.49
C ARG A 307 7.75 -12.55 -16.03
N LYS A 308 6.50 -12.59 -16.50
CA LYS A 308 5.78 -11.41 -16.98
C LYS A 308 5.71 -10.31 -15.91
N TYR A 309 5.39 -10.67 -14.67
CA TYR A 309 5.37 -9.68 -13.59
C TYR A 309 6.75 -9.05 -13.36
N TYR A 310 7.84 -9.84 -13.41
CA TYR A 310 9.18 -9.29 -13.23
C TYR A 310 9.57 -8.33 -14.37
N ASP A 311 9.22 -8.67 -15.61
CA ASP A 311 9.43 -7.81 -16.79
C ASP A 311 8.63 -6.50 -16.65
N ASP A 312 7.32 -6.60 -16.41
CA ASP A 312 6.43 -5.43 -16.24
C ASP A 312 6.87 -4.56 -15.06
N CYS A 313 7.19 -5.17 -13.91
CA CYS A 313 7.60 -4.47 -12.70
C CYS A 313 8.90 -3.69 -12.92
N ALA A 314 9.92 -4.31 -13.52
CA ALA A 314 11.19 -3.65 -13.78
C ALA A 314 11.03 -2.45 -14.74
N GLN A 315 10.19 -2.60 -15.77
CA GLN A 315 9.89 -1.51 -16.70
C GLN A 315 9.19 -0.35 -15.98
N ILE A 316 8.10 -0.61 -15.26
CA ILE A 316 7.33 0.44 -14.58
C ILE A 316 8.17 1.15 -13.52
N LEU A 317 8.95 0.40 -12.74
CA LEU A 317 9.88 0.99 -11.77
C LEU A 317 10.91 1.87 -12.46
N THR A 318 11.45 1.45 -13.60
CA THR A 318 12.37 2.28 -14.40
C THR A 318 11.71 3.61 -14.77
N GLU A 319 10.50 3.57 -15.32
CA GLU A 319 9.75 4.78 -15.73
C GLU A 319 9.48 5.70 -14.52
N HIS A 320 9.01 5.16 -13.40
CA HIS A 320 8.74 5.92 -12.19
C HIS A 320 9.99 6.58 -11.60
N MET A 321 11.09 5.82 -11.48
CA MET A 321 12.33 6.33 -10.91
C MET A 321 12.94 7.42 -11.80
N LEU A 322 12.96 7.22 -13.13
CA LEU A 322 13.45 8.21 -14.07
C LEU A 322 12.57 9.46 -14.11
N ALA A 323 11.24 9.32 -14.02
CA ALA A 323 10.33 10.46 -13.92
C ALA A 323 10.66 11.36 -12.73
N ALA A 324 10.96 10.76 -11.59
CA ALA A 324 11.23 11.49 -10.36
C ALA A 324 12.60 12.17 -10.37
N VAL A 325 13.66 11.48 -10.79
CA VAL A 325 15.04 11.97 -10.62
C VAL A 325 15.67 12.51 -11.91
N ARG A 326 15.13 12.18 -13.08
CA ARG A 326 15.62 12.59 -14.40
C ARG A 326 14.48 12.82 -15.41
N PRO A 327 13.58 13.78 -15.15
CA PRO A 327 12.40 14.00 -15.99
C PRO A 327 12.75 14.37 -17.45
N ASP A 328 13.92 14.97 -17.71
CA ASP A 328 14.35 15.29 -19.07
C ASP A 328 14.84 14.06 -19.87
N SER A 329 15.23 12.98 -19.20
CA SER A 329 15.62 11.72 -19.84
C SER A 329 14.42 10.93 -20.39
N LEU A 330 13.20 11.21 -19.93
CA LEU A 330 11.98 10.56 -20.39
C LEU A 330 11.51 10.99 -21.79
N ARG A 331 12.14 12.00 -22.39
CA ARG A 331 11.77 12.51 -23.73
C ARG A 331 11.89 11.47 -24.84
N CYS A 332 12.55 10.33 -24.57
CA CYS A 332 12.78 9.28 -25.55
C CYS A 332 12.05 7.95 -25.25
N PHE A 333 11.31 7.82 -24.14
CA PHE A 333 10.92 6.50 -23.62
C PHE A 333 9.47 6.24 -23.18
N SER A 334 8.52 7.20 -23.20
CA SER A 334 7.20 6.91 -22.60
C SER A 334 5.95 7.42 -23.33
N ALA A 335 4.92 6.57 -23.30
CA ALA A 335 3.51 6.89 -23.57
C ALA A 335 2.90 7.90 -22.57
N LEU A 336 3.64 8.29 -21.51
CA LEU A 336 3.25 9.29 -20.49
C LEU A 336 3.40 10.76 -20.95
N ASN A 337 3.76 10.99 -22.22
CA ASN A 337 3.89 12.34 -22.80
C ASN A 337 2.68 13.28 -22.53
N PRO A 338 1.41 12.80 -22.52
CA PRO A 338 0.26 13.66 -22.21
C PRO A 338 0.17 14.10 -20.74
N LEU A 339 0.62 13.26 -19.80
CA LEU A 339 0.56 13.51 -18.35
C LEU A 339 1.66 14.46 -17.87
N LEU A 340 2.86 14.37 -18.46
CA LEU A 340 3.96 15.29 -18.15
C LEU A 340 3.75 16.69 -18.76
N ALA A 341 3.01 16.78 -19.86
CA ALA A 341 2.62 18.05 -20.47
C ALA A 341 1.64 18.83 -19.59
N THR A 342 0.65 18.14 -19.00
CA THR A 342 -0.38 18.77 -18.15
C THR A 342 0.19 19.32 -16.83
N LEU A 343 1.17 18.65 -16.22
CA LEU A 343 1.84 19.16 -15.01
C LEU A 343 2.72 20.40 -15.27
N ARG A 344 3.19 20.61 -16.50
CA ARG A 344 4.04 21.76 -16.88
C ARG A 344 3.24 22.95 -17.41
N ASP A 345 1.99 22.73 -17.81
CA ASP A 345 1.15 23.76 -18.44
C ASP A 345 0.45 24.69 -17.45
N ASP A 346 0.56 24.49 -16.13
CA ASP A 346 -0.10 25.32 -15.10
C ASP A 346 0.84 26.29 -14.36
N GLU A 347 1.88 26.81 -15.03
CA GLU A 347 2.57 28.02 -14.54
C GLU A 347 1.71 29.27 -14.81
N TYR A 348 1.11 29.80 -13.74
CA TYR A 348 0.48 31.12 -13.72
C TYR A 348 1.40 32.13 -13.03
N TYR A 349 1.42 33.36 -13.52
CA TYR A 349 2.03 34.50 -12.84
C TYR A 349 0.99 35.60 -12.63
N TYR A 350 1.21 36.44 -11.62
CA TYR A 350 0.37 37.60 -11.35
C TYR A 350 1.04 38.84 -11.94
N GLU A 351 0.31 39.58 -12.76
CA GLU A 351 0.76 40.84 -13.33
C GLU A 351 -0.02 41.98 -12.64
N GLU A 352 0.71 42.98 -12.13
CA GLU A 352 0.16 44.13 -11.42
C GLU A 352 0.06 45.31 -12.39
N GLU A 353 -1.16 45.67 -12.78
CA GLU A 353 -1.41 46.87 -13.59
C GLU A 353 -1.86 48.02 -12.68
N VAL A 354 -1.21 49.18 -12.84
CA VAL A 354 -1.53 50.40 -12.11
C VAL A 354 -2.21 51.37 -13.06
N SER A 355 -3.50 51.63 -12.81
CA SER A 355 -4.27 52.63 -13.55
C SER A 355 -4.55 53.83 -12.65
N TYR A 356 -4.58 55.03 -13.23
CA TYR A 356 -4.85 56.27 -12.49
C TYR A 356 -6.27 56.73 -12.76
N VAL A 357 -7.10 56.77 -11.71
CA VAL A 357 -8.50 57.15 -11.82
C VAL A 357 -8.70 58.53 -11.20
N ARG A 358 -9.37 59.43 -11.93
CA ARG A 358 -9.83 60.72 -11.39
C ARG A 358 -11.17 60.53 -10.70
N ASN A 359 -11.23 60.97 -9.45
CA ASN A 359 -12.51 61.05 -8.75
C ASN A 359 -13.26 62.33 -9.16
N ALA A 360 -14.54 62.43 -8.77
CA ALA A 360 -15.44 63.53 -9.14
C ALA A 360 -14.97 64.93 -8.68
N HIS A 361 -13.93 65.00 -7.83
CA HIS A 361 -13.31 66.22 -7.34
C HIS A 361 -11.96 66.54 -8.03
N GLY A 362 -11.60 65.84 -9.10
CA GLY A 362 -10.42 66.14 -9.93
C GLY A 362 -9.09 65.58 -9.41
N THR A 363 -9.06 65.01 -8.21
CA THR A 363 -7.89 64.31 -7.65
C THR A 363 -7.64 62.98 -8.36
N VAL A 364 -6.37 62.73 -8.73
CA VAL A 364 -5.93 61.51 -9.40
C VAL A 364 -5.34 60.55 -8.35
N THR A 365 -5.88 59.35 -8.24
CA THR A 365 -5.37 58.32 -7.31
C THR A 365 -5.03 57.02 -8.05
N PRO A 366 -3.89 56.37 -7.74
CA PRO A 366 -3.53 55.09 -8.34
C PRO A 366 -4.44 53.97 -7.83
N LYS A 367 -4.97 53.16 -8.74
CA LYS A 367 -5.71 51.94 -8.46
C LYS A 367 -4.92 50.76 -9.03
N LYS A 368 -4.49 49.88 -8.12
CA LYS A 368 -3.72 48.68 -8.45
C LYS A 368 -4.68 47.51 -8.65
N GLN A 369 -4.53 46.78 -9.74
CA GLN A 369 -5.31 45.57 -10.00
C GLN A 369 -4.36 44.43 -10.37
N MET A 370 -4.43 43.34 -9.61
CA MET A 370 -3.68 42.12 -9.91
C MET A 370 -4.53 41.23 -10.82
N THR A 371 -3.95 40.79 -11.93
CA THR A 371 -4.59 39.81 -12.83
C THR A 371 -3.73 38.55 -12.95
N ARG A 372 -4.37 37.39 -12.85
CA ARG A 372 -3.71 36.08 -12.99
C ARG A 372 -3.61 35.74 -14.48
N LYS A 373 -2.39 35.60 -15.00
CA LYS A 373 -2.15 35.25 -16.42
C LYS A 373 -1.41 33.92 -16.55
N LYS A 374 -1.71 33.20 -17.64
CA LYS A 374 -1.10 31.89 -17.97
C LYS A 374 0.11 32.13 -18.88
N LYS A 375 1.26 31.51 -18.59
CA LYS A 375 2.47 31.61 -19.43
C LYS A 375 2.22 30.91 -20.78
N ARG A 376 2.15 31.64 -21.89
CA ARG A 376 2.16 31.06 -23.24
C ARG A 376 3.60 30.99 -23.75
N ARG A 377 3.99 29.86 -24.37
CA ARG A 377 5.27 29.72 -25.08
C ARG A 377 5.19 30.42 -26.44
N ASP A 378 6.11 31.35 -26.70
CA ASP A 378 6.37 31.88 -28.04
C ASP A 378 6.93 30.78 -28.95
N LYS A 379 6.22 30.48 -30.04
CA LYS A 379 6.74 29.68 -31.15
C LYS A 379 7.48 30.62 -32.11
N HIS A 380 8.78 30.79 -31.90
CA HIS A 380 9.68 31.24 -32.97
C HIS A 380 10.62 30.10 -33.36
N HIS A 381 10.21 29.37 -34.40
CA HIS A 381 11.12 28.64 -35.27
C HIS A 381 11.71 29.65 -36.25
N ASN A 382 12.98 30.05 -36.03
CA ASN A 382 13.79 30.59 -37.11
C ASN A 382 14.32 29.41 -37.93
N VAL A 383 13.78 29.25 -39.13
CA VAL A 383 14.37 28.45 -40.20
C VAL A 383 15.37 29.34 -40.93
N PRO A 384 16.66 28.99 -41.04
CA PRO A 384 17.53 29.62 -42.03
C PRO A 384 17.33 28.92 -43.38
N THR A 385 16.72 29.63 -44.32
CA THR A 385 16.87 29.40 -45.76
C THR A 385 18.28 29.79 -46.21
N THR A 386 19.05 28.81 -46.69
CA THR A 386 19.54 28.64 -48.09
C THR A 386 20.53 27.49 -48.13
#